data_AF-A0A9P0PAP1-F1
#
_entry.id   AF-A0A9P0PAP1-F1
#
_cell.length_a   1.000
_cell.length_b   1.000
_cell.length_c   1.000
_cell.angle_alpha   90.00
_cell.angle_beta   90.00
_cell.angle_gamma   90.00
#
_symmetry.space_group_name_H-M   'P 1'
#
loop_
_entity.id
_entity.type
_entity.pdbx_description
1 polymer ?
#
loop_
_entity_poly.entity_id
_entity_poly.type
_entity_poly.pdbx_seq_one_letter_code
_entity_poly.pdbx_strand_id
1 'polypeptide(L)'
;MLNDFLWNFLDLQVRSLEIFCDSCGGQNKIYTMFRFLHYIIHNTHRLDYVKVTFPIRGHSYMEPDKNMGLINSHQRAEIPSDWVEIFRSARAKPSPFDVVEIDQSYFRAWTNFFNTKTDYLKKCPFRSRPIRELEIHQEHHRLIYYRESYNGAWESAIVEGKKTKLKGPVLLQNEFVLPPYSYSGLIPITAKKFKHLQDLKRFCGDEAKQFFDNLPKN
;
A
#
# COMPACT_ATOMS: atom_id res chain seq x y z
N MET A 1 -3.56 -0.67 -3.79
CA MET A 1 -4.28 -1.10 -2.57
C MET A 1 -4.81 0.09 -1.76
N LEU A 2 -4.05 0.79 -0.90
CA LEU A 2 -4.65 1.89 -0.10
C LEU A 2 -5.28 3.01 -0.95
N ASN A 3 -4.63 3.43 -2.03
CA ASN A 3 -5.23 4.39 -2.97
C ASN A 3 -6.57 3.90 -3.52
N ASP A 4 -6.64 2.62 -3.92
CA ASP A 4 -7.85 2.04 -4.49
C ASP A 4 -8.99 2.02 -3.47
N PHE A 5 -8.70 1.59 -2.24
CA PHE A 5 -9.64 1.66 -1.11
C PHE A 5 -10.21 3.08 -0.91
N LEU A 6 -9.37 4.11 -0.89
CA LEU A 6 -9.80 5.50 -0.65
C LEU A 6 -10.77 6.05 -1.70
N TRP A 7 -10.69 5.56 -2.93
CA TRP A 7 -11.48 6.07 -4.06
C TRP A 7 -12.66 5.18 -4.43
N ASN A 8 -12.54 3.86 -4.24
CA ASN A 8 -13.55 2.91 -4.69
C ASN A 8 -14.38 2.30 -3.56
N PHE A 9 -13.90 2.34 -2.31
CA PHE A 9 -14.56 1.68 -1.18
C PHE A 9 -14.88 2.63 -0.01
N LEU A 10 -14.04 3.64 0.23
CA LEU A 10 -14.26 4.60 1.30
C LEU A 10 -15.31 5.63 0.87
N ASP A 11 -16.37 5.76 1.66
CA ASP A 11 -17.43 6.76 1.46
C ASP A 11 -16.82 8.18 1.31
N LEU A 12 -17.26 8.90 0.29
CA LEU A 12 -16.80 10.25 -0.06
C LEU A 12 -17.02 11.26 1.07
N GLN A 13 -18.00 11.03 1.95
CA GLN A 13 -18.28 11.88 3.11
C GLN A 13 -17.24 11.70 4.23
N VAL A 14 -16.48 10.60 4.25
CA VAL A 14 -15.43 10.39 5.24
C VAL A 14 -14.28 11.34 4.94
N ARG A 15 -14.01 12.26 5.88
CA ARG A 15 -12.93 13.25 5.80
C ARG A 15 -11.76 12.95 6.75
N SER A 16 -11.97 12.10 7.74
CA SER A 16 -10.95 11.73 8.74
C SER A 16 -10.72 10.23 8.69
N LEU A 17 -9.44 9.83 8.61
CA LEU A 17 -9.06 8.42 8.54
C LEU A 17 -8.06 8.08 9.65
N GLU A 18 -8.41 7.11 10.48
CA GLU A 18 -7.50 6.50 11.44
C GLU A 18 -7.07 5.13 10.96
N ILE A 19 -5.75 4.93 10.86
CA ILE A 19 -5.13 3.71 10.34
C ILE A 19 -4.39 3.03 11.48
N PHE A 20 -4.75 1.78 11.76
CA PHE A 20 -3.95 0.89 12.57
C PHE A 20 -3.19 -0.07 11.65
N CYS A 21 -1.85 -0.03 11.66
CA CYS A 21 -1.04 -0.89 10.80
C CYS A 21 0.23 -1.34 11.49
N ASP A 22 0.75 -2.50 11.07
CA ASP A 22 1.94 -3.08 11.65
C ASP A 22 3.19 -2.20 11.44
N SER A 23 4.14 -2.33 12.36
CA SER A 23 5.38 -1.53 12.33
C SER A 23 6.45 -2.10 11.37
N CYS A 24 6.05 -2.62 10.21
CA CYS A 24 6.96 -3.17 9.19
C CYS A 24 7.72 -2.05 8.46
N GLY A 25 9.04 -2.00 8.66
CA GLY A 25 9.93 -0.96 8.13
C GLY A 25 10.21 -1.03 6.62
N GLY A 26 9.77 -2.10 5.94
CA GLY A 26 9.91 -2.25 4.48
C GLY A 26 8.63 -2.01 3.70
N GLN A 27 7.48 -1.85 4.39
CA GLN A 27 6.16 -1.79 3.75
C GLN A 27 5.36 -0.59 4.27
N ASN A 28 4.93 -0.63 5.53
CA ASN A 28 3.99 0.37 6.06
C ASN A 28 4.68 1.57 6.69
N LYS A 29 5.88 1.37 7.25
CA LYS A 29 6.65 2.40 7.95
C LYS A 29 7.77 3.00 7.09
N ILE A 30 7.42 3.31 5.84
CA ILE A 30 8.33 3.86 4.84
C ILE A 30 7.92 5.28 4.46
N TYR A 31 8.90 6.10 4.08
CA TYR A 31 8.65 7.50 3.79
C TYR A 31 7.73 7.75 2.58
N THR A 32 7.71 6.83 1.60
CA THR A 32 6.73 6.88 0.51
C THR A 32 5.29 6.81 1.03
N MET A 33 5.02 6.04 2.09
CA MET A 33 3.69 5.98 2.69
C MET A 33 3.32 7.31 3.37
N PHE A 34 4.25 7.92 4.10
CA PHE A 34 3.99 9.20 4.78
C PHE A 34 3.74 10.34 3.77
N ARG A 35 4.52 10.38 2.68
CA ARG A 35 4.29 11.32 1.57
C ARG A 35 2.97 11.05 0.86
N PHE A 36 2.60 9.78 0.68
CA PHE A 36 1.31 9.41 0.11
C PHE A 36 0.14 9.93 0.94
N LEU A 37 0.13 9.70 2.25
CA LEU A 37 -0.94 10.19 3.13
C LEU A 37 -1.01 11.72 3.15
N HIS A 38 0.14 12.39 3.15
CA HIS A 38 0.21 13.85 3.03
C HIS A 38 -0.36 14.34 1.69
N TYR A 39 0.00 13.68 0.59
CA TYR A 39 -0.50 13.99 -0.75
C TYR A 39 -2.02 13.87 -0.85
N ILE A 40 -2.60 12.84 -0.21
CA ILE A 40 -4.05 12.65 -0.17
C ILE A 40 -4.76 13.86 0.45
N ILE A 41 -4.25 14.42 1.55
CA ILE A 41 -4.85 15.58 2.20
C ILE A 41 -4.60 16.87 1.40
N HIS A 42 -3.35 17.12 1.01
CA HIS A 42 -2.93 18.46 0.56
C HIS A 42 -2.93 18.67 -0.95
N ASN A 43 -2.94 17.59 -1.74
CA ASN A 43 -2.96 17.67 -3.19
C ASN A 43 -4.25 17.11 -3.79
N THR A 44 -4.82 16.06 -3.19
CA THR A 44 -6.09 15.49 -3.67
C THR A 44 -7.32 16.03 -2.93
N HIS A 45 -7.12 16.61 -1.75
CA HIS A 45 -8.19 17.10 -0.88
C HIS A 45 -9.27 16.04 -0.58
N ARG A 46 -8.90 14.75 -0.60
CA ARG A 46 -9.80 13.63 -0.33
C ARG A 46 -10.09 13.46 1.16
N LEU A 47 -9.16 13.86 2.03
CA LEU A 47 -9.26 13.81 3.48
C LEU A 47 -8.77 15.13 4.06
N ASP A 48 -9.23 15.45 5.27
CA ASP A 48 -8.81 16.61 6.05
C ASP A 48 -7.86 16.20 7.20
N TYR A 49 -7.96 14.95 7.65
CA TYR A 49 -7.12 14.41 8.71
C TYR A 49 -6.78 12.94 8.49
N VAL A 50 -5.53 12.58 8.76
CA VAL A 50 -5.07 11.19 8.81
C VAL A 50 -4.26 10.97 10.08
N LYS A 51 -4.61 9.91 10.82
CA LYS A 51 -3.80 9.36 11.91
C LYS A 51 -3.33 7.97 11.56
N VAL A 52 -2.07 7.67 11.85
CA VAL A 52 -1.52 6.32 11.74
C VAL A 52 -0.96 5.90 13.09
N THR A 53 -1.46 4.78 13.61
CA THR A 53 -1.00 4.18 14.86
C THR A 53 -0.25 2.88 14.57
N PHE A 54 0.99 2.81 15.04
CA PHE A 54 1.88 1.65 14.94
C PHE A 54 1.96 0.93 16.29
N PRO A 55 1.18 -0.14 16.51
CA PRO A 55 1.16 -0.89 17.76
C PRO A 55 2.54 -1.45 18.15
N ILE A 56 2.70 -1.80 19.43
CA ILE A 56 3.90 -2.49 19.90
C ILE A 56 3.94 -3.88 19.25
N ARG A 57 5.10 -4.26 18.72
CA ARG A 57 5.30 -5.58 18.11
C ARG A 57 4.95 -6.66 19.12
N GLY A 58 4.21 -7.69 18.67
CA GLY A 58 3.77 -8.79 19.52
C GLY A 58 2.50 -8.51 20.34
N HIS A 59 1.95 -7.29 20.29
CA HIS A 59 0.75 -6.91 21.03
C HIS A 59 -0.33 -6.29 20.13
N SER A 60 -0.20 -6.46 18.82
CA SER A 60 -1.03 -5.75 17.86
C SER A 60 -2.41 -6.40 17.68
N TYR A 61 -2.58 -7.70 17.98
CA TYR A 61 -3.82 -8.50 17.87
C TYR A 61 -4.70 -8.07 16.67
N MET A 62 -4.07 -7.74 15.54
CA MET A 62 -4.76 -6.98 14.50
C MET A 62 -5.67 -7.91 13.71
N GLU A 63 -6.75 -7.35 13.18
CA GLU A 63 -7.67 -8.08 12.32
C GLU A 63 -7.00 -8.80 11.14
N PRO A 64 -5.98 -8.24 10.46
CA PRO A 64 -5.24 -8.98 9.44
C PRO A 64 -4.62 -10.28 9.95
N ASP A 65 -4.00 -10.28 11.14
CA ASP A 65 -3.38 -11.49 11.70
C ASP A 65 -4.44 -12.56 12.01
N LYS A 66 -5.59 -12.15 12.55
CA LYS A 66 -6.73 -13.04 12.81
C LYS A 66 -7.31 -13.59 11.51
N ASN A 67 -7.51 -12.74 10.50
CA ASN A 67 -8.02 -13.12 9.19
C ASN A 67 -7.08 -14.10 8.49
N MET A 68 -5.76 -13.87 8.57
CA MET A 68 -4.78 -14.80 8.02
C MET A 68 -4.81 -16.16 8.74
N GLY A 69 -5.10 -16.18 10.05
CA GLY A 69 -5.30 -17.41 10.81
C GLY A 69 -6.53 -18.23 10.42
N LEU A 70 -7.51 -17.63 9.74
CA LEU A 70 -8.69 -18.34 9.22
C LEU A 70 -8.43 -19.07 7.91
N ILE A 71 -7.37 -18.68 7.17
CA ILE A 71 -7.06 -19.26 5.87
C ILE A 71 -6.46 -20.64 6.10
N ASN A 72 -7.09 -21.67 5.53
CA ASN A 72 -6.62 -23.03 5.65
C ASN A 72 -5.37 -23.26 4.79
N SER A 73 -4.20 -23.23 5.42
CA SER A 73 -2.91 -23.46 4.77
C SER A 73 -2.71 -24.88 4.23
N HIS A 74 -3.60 -25.82 4.57
CA HIS A 74 -3.56 -27.20 4.06
C HIS A 74 -4.40 -27.39 2.78
N GLN A 75 -5.16 -26.38 2.35
CA GLN A 75 -5.83 -26.44 1.06
C GLN A 75 -4.79 -26.38 -0.08
N ARG A 76 -4.98 -27.25 -1.07
CA ARG A 76 -4.11 -27.29 -2.25
C ARG A 76 -4.37 -26.05 -3.10
N ALA A 77 -3.33 -25.26 -3.32
CA ALA A 77 -3.33 -24.13 -4.25
C ALA A 77 -2.11 -24.27 -5.16
N GLU A 78 -2.32 -24.26 -6.47
CA GLU A 78 -1.28 -24.41 -7.48
C GLU A 78 -1.09 -23.12 -8.28
N ILE A 79 -2.17 -22.39 -8.54
CA ILE A 79 -2.16 -21.12 -9.26
C ILE A 79 -2.76 -19.98 -8.43
N PRO A 80 -2.48 -18.70 -8.79
CA PRO A 80 -2.99 -17.56 -8.05
C PRO A 80 -4.52 -17.52 -7.92
N SER A 81 -5.27 -17.97 -8.93
CA SER A 81 -6.73 -18.00 -8.91
C SER A 81 -7.30 -18.99 -7.88
N ASP A 82 -6.59 -20.08 -7.56
CA ASP A 82 -7.02 -21.03 -6.52
C ASP A 82 -7.18 -20.33 -5.16
N TRP A 83 -6.31 -19.35 -4.91
CA TRP A 83 -6.35 -18.59 -3.66
C TRP A 83 -7.63 -17.78 -3.54
N VAL A 84 -8.25 -17.35 -4.64
CA VAL A 84 -9.48 -16.55 -4.59
C VAL A 84 -10.59 -17.29 -3.85
N GLU A 85 -10.82 -18.54 -4.21
CA GLU A 85 -11.84 -19.39 -3.57
C GLU A 85 -11.44 -19.83 -2.17
N ILE A 86 -10.15 -20.10 -1.95
CA ILE A 86 -9.60 -20.39 -0.61
C ILE A 86 -9.85 -19.22 0.34
N PHE A 87 -9.57 -17.98 -0.09
CA PHE A 87 -9.85 -16.79 0.71
C PHE A 87 -11.36 -16.64 0.92
N ARG A 88 -12.21 -16.69 -0.12
CA ARG A 88 -13.67 -16.53 0.03
C ARG A 88 -14.26 -17.50 1.05
N SER A 89 -13.82 -18.76 1.01
CA SER A 89 -14.32 -19.82 1.89
C SER A 89 -13.69 -19.85 3.29
N ALA A 90 -12.55 -19.18 3.51
CA ALA A 90 -11.82 -19.19 4.79
C ALA A 90 -12.63 -18.60 5.96
N ARG A 91 -13.52 -17.64 5.71
CA ARG A 91 -14.33 -17.00 6.76
C ARG A 91 -15.82 -17.22 6.50
N ALA A 92 -16.49 -17.94 7.39
CA ALA A 92 -17.96 -18.08 7.31
C ALA A 92 -18.71 -16.99 8.12
N LYS A 93 -18.14 -16.55 9.25
CA LYS A 93 -18.75 -15.56 10.15
C LYS A 93 -17.83 -14.34 10.32
N PRO A 94 -18.37 -13.10 10.37
CA PRO A 94 -19.78 -12.75 10.17
C PRO A 94 -20.27 -12.92 8.72
N SER A 95 -19.35 -12.93 7.75
CA SER A 95 -19.62 -13.18 6.33
C SER A 95 -18.34 -13.66 5.63
N PRO A 96 -18.42 -14.23 4.41
CA PRO A 96 -17.27 -14.44 3.52
C PRO A 96 -16.35 -13.23 3.39
N PHE A 97 -15.08 -13.47 3.04
CA PHE A 97 -14.21 -12.37 2.63
C PHE A 97 -14.65 -11.85 1.26
N ASP A 98 -14.65 -10.53 1.10
CA ASP A 98 -14.70 -9.91 -0.21
C ASP A 98 -13.29 -9.96 -0.81
N VAL A 99 -13.13 -10.74 -1.87
CA VAL A 99 -11.83 -11.02 -2.48
C VAL A 99 -11.76 -10.31 -3.82
N VAL A 100 -10.91 -9.30 -3.87
CA VAL A 100 -10.63 -8.49 -5.06
C VAL A 100 -9.35 -9.01 -5.70
N GLU A 101 -9.46 -9.44 -6.96
CA GLU A 101 -8.29 -9.80 -7.76
C GLU A 101 -7.55 -8.54 -8.22
N ILE A 102 -6.24 -8.53 -7.98
CA ILE A 102 -5.39 -7.36 -8.19
C ILE A 102 -4.47 -7.63 -9.38
N ASP A 103 -4.47 -6.71 -10.33
CA ASP A 103 -3.55 -6.68 -11.46
C ASP A 103 -2.55 -5.52 -11.38
N GLN A 104 -1.79 -5.28 -12.45
CA GLN A 104 -0.80 -4.22 -12.54
C GLN A 104 -1.39 -2.81 -12.38
N SER A 105 -2.69 -2.62 -12.64
CA SER A 105 -3.36 -1.31 -12.54
C SER A 105 -3.46 -0.79 -11.10
N TYR A 106 -3.33 -1.66 -10.10
CA TYR A 106 -3.36 -1.26 -8.69
C TYR A 106 -2.02 -0.69 -8.20
N PHE A 107 -0.94 -0.87 -8.96
CA PHE A 107 0.40 -0.49 -8.58
C PHE A 107 0.82 0.76 -9.31
N ARG A 108 1.05 1.84 -8.56
CA ARG A 108 1.48 3.14 -9.08
C ARG A 108 2.88 3.48 -8.59
N ALA A 109 3.63 4.20 -9.42
CA ALA A 109 5.04 4.53 -9.19
C ALA A 109 5.23 5.70 -8.20
N TRP A 110 4.56 5.64 -7.03
CA TRP A 110 4.53 6.71 -6.02
C TRP A 110 5.92 7.20 -5.59
N THR A 111 6.85 6.29 -5.31
CA THR A 111 8.21 6.66 -4.90
C THR A 111 8.91 7.50 -5.98
N ASN A 112 8.83 7.09 -7.25
CA ASN A 112 9.43 7.82 -8.36
C ASN A 112 8.74 9.17 -8.58
N PHE A 113 7.41 9.18 -8.50
CA PHE A 113 6.61 10.40 -8.60
C PHE A 113 7.02 11.43 -7.55
N PHE A 114 7.08 11.05 -6.27
CA PHE A 114 7.48 11.97 -5.21
C PHE A 114 8.93 12.46 -5.34
N ASN A 115 9.82 11.63 -5.91
CA ASN A 115 11.22 12.00 -6.06
C ASN A 115 11.49 12.92 -7.26
N THR A 116 10.59 12.97 -8.25
CA THR A 116 10.86 13.60 -9.55
C THR A 116 9.83 14.62 -10.01
N LYS A 117 8.60 14.57 -9.49
CA LYS A 117 7.45 15.37 -9.96
C LYS A 117 6.80 16.24 -8.87
N THR A 118 7.31 16.20 -7.65
CA THR A 118 6.77 16.96 -6.51
C THR A 118 7.87 17.68 -5.75
N ASP A 119 7.48 18.63 -4.90
CA ASP A 119 8.40 19.33 -4.00
C ASP A 119 8.68 18.58 -2.68
N TYR A 120 8.25 17.32 -2.52
CA TYR A 120 8.60 16.53 -1.34
C TYR A 120 10.12 16.37 -1.19
N LEU A 121 10.60 16.41 0.06
CA LEU A 121 11.97 16.06 0.35
C LEU A 121 12.25 14.61 -0.09
N LYS A 122 13.44 14.36 -0.63
CA LYS A 122 13.83 13.01 -1.10
C LYS A 122 14.17 12.09 0.07
N LYS A 123 14.76 12.64 1.13
CA LYS A 123 15.14 11.92 2.34
C LYS A 123 14.12 12.21 3.44
N CYS A 124 13.73 11.18 4.18
CA CYS A 124 12.86 11.32 5.33
C CYS A 124 13.53 12.23 6.38
N PRO A 125 12.88 13.33 6.80
CA PRO A 125 13.50 14.31 7.71
C PRO A 125 13.60 13.80 9.16
N PHE A 126 12.94 12.70 9.48
CA PHE A 126 12.94 12.04 10.79
C PHE A 126 13.15 10.53 10.65
N ARG A 127 13.42 9.87 11.78
CA ARG A 127 13.58 8.40 11.82
C ARG A 127 12.20 7.75 11.81
N SER A 128 11.89 6.96 10.77
CA SER A 128 10.57 6.31 10.68
C SER A 128 10.40 5.14 11.67
N ARG A 129 11.49 4.41 11.96
CA ARG A 129 11.46 3.18 12.79
C ARG A 129 10.85 3.39 14.19
N PRO A 130 11.24 4.40 14.98
CA PRO A 130 10.72 4.57 16.36
C PRO A 130 9.30 5.11 16.46
N ILE A 131 8.74 5.70 15.40
CA ILE A 131 7.41 6.34 15.42
C ILE A 131 6.33 5.40 15.95
N ARG A 132 5.49 5.88 16.85
CA ARG A 132 4.30 5.16 17.33
C ARG A 132 3.03 5.72 16.74
N GLU A 133 2.95 7.03 16.63
CA GLU A 133 1.83 7.69 15.97
C GLU A 133 2.33 8.77 15.03
N LEU A 134 1.58 8.94 13.94
CA LEU A 134 1.81 9.95 12.92
C LEU A 134 0.48 10.61 12.59
N GLU A 135 0.47 11.93 12.49
CA GLU A 135 -0.70 12.72 12.16
C GLU A 135 -0.41 13.72 11.05
N ILE A 136 -1.42 13.94 10.21
CA ILE A 136 -1.39 14.92 9.14
C ILE A 136 -2.73 15.65 9.16
N HIS A 137 -2.65 16.98 9.12
CA HIS A 137 -3.78 17.89 9.30
C HIS A 137 -3.86 18.84 8.10
N GLN A 138 -5.06 19.08 7.57
CA GLN A 138 -5.29 19.97 6.43
C GLN A 138 -4.73 21.39 6.63
N GLU A 139 -4.78 21.91 7.85
CA GLU A 139 -4.34 23.27 8.20
C GLU A 139 -2.82 23.48 8.00
N HIS A 140 -2.04 22.41 8.09
CA HIS A 140 -0.58 22.48 8.17
C HIS A 140 0.10 21.90 6.90
N HIS A 141 -0.06 22.59 5.77
CA HIS A 141 0.29 22.13 4.40
C HIS A 141 1.68 21.55 4.13
N ARG A 142 2.64 21.67 5.04
CA ARG A 142 4.01 21.16 4.87
C ARG A 142 4.46 20.24 5.98
N LEU A 143 3.63 20.04 7.01
CA LEU A 143 4.01 19.37 8.23
C LEU A 143 3.41 17.98 8.33
N ILE A 144 4.21 17.09 8.89
CA ILE A 144 3.73 15.85 9.48
C ILE A 144 4.08 15.90 10.96
N TYR A 145 3.14 15.53 11.80
CA TYR A 145 3.33 15.38 13.23
C TYR A 145 3.60 13.92 13.54
N TYR A 146 4.51 13.64 14.47
CA TYR A 146 4.81 12.28 14.90
C TYR A 146 5.24 12.24 16.36
N ARG A 147 5.13 11.08 16.98
CA ARG A 147 5.68 10.81 18.31
C ARG A 147 6.19 9.39 18.43
N GLU A 148 7.19 9.18 19.28
CA GLU A 148 7.85 7.87 19.47
C GLU A 148 7.26 7.06 20.64
N SER A 149 6.28 7.63 21.37
CA SER A 149 5.53 6.93 22.43
C SER A 149 4.06 7.39 22.44
N TYR A 150 3.15 6.57 22.96
CA TYR A 150 1.71 6.88 22.97
C TYR A 150 1.33 8.02 23.93
N ASN A 151 2.22 8.37 24.86
CA ASN A 151 2.01 9.42 25.85
C ASN A 151 3.06 10.53 25.72
N GLY A 152 3.88 10.48 24.67
CA GLY A 152 4.95 11.45 24.43
C GLY A 152 4.43 12.74 23.81
N ALA A 153 5.28 13.76 23.87
CA ALA A 153 5.05 15.00 23.15
C ALA A 153 5.06 14.76 21.63
N TRP A 154 4.26 15.51 20.91
CA TRP A 154 4.28 15.54 19.47
C TRP A 154 5.48 16.35 18.97
N GLU A 155 6.23 15.76 18.06
CA GLU A 155 7.18 16.45 17.22
C GLU A 155 6.55 16.75 15.86
N SER A 156 7.16 17.66 15.10
CA SER A 156 6.74 17.95 13.74
C SER A 156 7.94 18.04 12.80
N ALA A 157 7.72 17.70 11.54
CA ALA A 157 8.73 17.83 10.51
C ALA A 157 8.16 18.35 9.20
N ILE A 158 8.95 19.20 8.54
CA ILE A 158 8.66 19.70 7.21
C ILE A 158 8.96 18.60 6.19
N VAL A 159 7.97 18.18 5.41
CA VAL A 159 8.13 17.13 4.39
C VAL A 159 8.19 17.64 2.95
N GLU A 160 7.83 18.91 2.72
CA GLU A 160 7.90 19.57 1.42
C GLU A 160 8.91 20.73 1.44
N GLY A 161 9.70 20.85 0.38
CA GLY A 161 10.62 21.95 0.15
C GLY A 161 9.91 23.29 -0.08
N LYS A 162 10.68 24.33 -0.41
CA LYS A 162 10.10 25.58 -0.93
C LYS A 162 9.52 25.27 -2.30
N LYS A 163 8.27 25.68 -2.56
CA LYS A 163 7.62 25.49 -3.86
C LYS A 163 8.53 26.03 -4.96
N THR A 164 9.02 25.14 -5.82
CA THR A 164 9.69 25.57 -7.05
C THR A 164 8.61 25.90 -8.07
N LYS A 165 8.88 26.82 -9.02
CA LYS A 165 7.92 27.10 -10.10
C LYS A 165 7.54 25.78 -10.77
N LEU A 166 6.30 25.34 -10.58
CA LEU A 166 5.77 24.04 -11.03
C LEU A 166 6.12 23.80 -12.51
N LYS A 167 6.88 22.74 -12.81
CA LYS A 167 7.12 22.26 -14.18
C LYS A 167 5.99 21.33 -14.66
N GLY A 168 4.75 21.66 -14.33
CA GLY A 168 3.59 20.79 -14.55
C GLY A 168 2.42 21.52 -15.20
N PRO A 169 1.42 20.76 -15.69
CA PRO A 169 0.18 21.34 -16.20
C PRO A 169 -0.51 22.15 -15.11
N VAL A 170 -1.19 23.22 -15.50
CA VAL A 170 -2.10 23.96 -14.62
C VAL A 170 -3.27 23.05 -14.33
N LEU A 171 -3.44 22.64 -13.08
CA LEU A 171 -4.54 21.79 -12.63
C LEU A 171 -5.75 22.67 -12.31
N LEU A 172 -6.95 22.20 -12.66
CA LEU A 172 -8.20 22.82 -12.24
C LEU A 172 -8.48 22.53 -10.76
N GLN A 173 -9.47 23.24 -10.21
CA GLN A 173 -9.94 23.00 -8.84
C GLN A 173 -10.41 21.53 -8.70
N ASN A 174 -9.89 20.83 -7.69
CA ASN A 174 -10.11 19.40 -7.42
C ASN A 174 -9.42 18.42 -8.39
N GLU A 175 -8.58 18.90 -9.31
CA GLU A 175 -7.71 18.02 -10.08
C GLU A 175 -6.41 17.74 -9.33
N PHE A 176 -5.94 16.50 -9.45
CA PHE A 176 -4.66 16.07 -8.91
C PHE A 176 -3.95 15.14 -9.89
N VAL A 177 -2.63 15.01 -9.73
CA VAL A 177 -1.80 14.17 -10.61
C VAL A 177 -1.66 12.79 -10.02
N LEU A 178 -2.25 11.81 -10.70
CA LEU A 178 -2.07 10.42 -10.34
C LEU A 178 -0.79 9.86 -10.98
N PRO A 179 0.10 9.17 -10.23
CA PRO A 179 1.31 8.59 -10.80
C PRO A 179 0.99 7.52 -11.86
N PRO A 180 1.90 7.32 -12.83
CA PRO A 180 1.78 6.22 -13.78
C PRO A 180 1.85 4.86 -13.08
N TYR A 181 1.38 3.83 -13.77
CA TYR A 181 1.51 2.44 -13.29
C TYR A 181 2.98 2.05 -13.13
N SER A 182 3.27 1.25 -12.10
CA SER A 182 4.61 0.72 -11.84
C SER A 182 5.01 -0.34 -12.87
N TYR A 183 4.04 -1.00 -13.48
CA TYR A 183 4.23 -2.12 -14.39
C TYR A 183 3.33 -1.94 -15.61
N SER A 184 3.87 -2.18 -16.80
CA SER A 184 3.13 -2.17 -18.07
C SER A 184 2.55 -3.54 -18.45
N GLY A 185 2.82 -4.56 -17.64
CA GLY A 185 2.42 -5.94 -17.86
C GLY A 185 3.09 -6.88 -16.87
N LEU A 186 2.97 -8.17 -17.14
CA LEU A 186 3.62 -9.20 -16.33
C LEU A 186 5.15 -9.04 -16.34
N ILE A 187 5.75 -9.14 -15.16
CA ILE A 187 7.21 -9.05 -15.01
C ILE A 187 7.81 -10.39 -15.47
N PRO A 188 8.68 -10.40 -16.50
CA PRO A 188 9.26 -11.64 -16.97
C PRO A 188 10.16 -12.25 -15.89
N ILE A 189 10.07 -13.57 -15.74
CA ILE A 189 10.92 -14.31 -14.81
C ILE A 189 12.24 -14.69 -15.45
N THR A 190 13.27 -14.87 -14.63
CA THR A 190 14.58 -15.31 -15.11
C THR A 190 14.52 -16.72 -15.69
N ALA A 191 15.32 -17.01 -16.72
CA ALA A 191 15.42 -18.36 -17.30
C ALA A 191 15.68 -19.45 -16.25
N LYS A 192 16.48 -19.18 -15.21
CA LYS A 192 16.72 -20.11 -14.09
C LYS A 192 15.43 -20.39 -13.30
N LYS A 193 14.67 -19.35 -12.95
CA LYS A 193 13.39 -19.51 -12.24
C LYS A 193 12.37 -20.23 -13.12
N PHE A 194 12.29 -19.89 -14.40
CA PHE A 194 11.41 -20.57 -15.36
C PHE A 194 11.74 -22.07 -15.42
N LYS A 195 13.01 -22.44 -15.58
CA LYS A 195 13.44 -23.85 -15.60
C LYS A 195 13.03 -24.61 -14.33
N HIS A 196 13.16 -24.00 -13.15
CA HIS A 196 12.73 -24.62 -11.90
C HIS A 196 11.21 -24.82 -11.86
N LEU A 197 10.42 -23.83 -12.30
CA LEU A 197 8.97 -23.97 -12.38
C LEU A 197 8.56 -25.08 -13.34
N GLN A 198 9.28 -25.22 -14.46
CA GLN A 198 9.05 -26.28 -15.44
C GLN A 198 9.35 -27.69 -14.90
N ASP A 199 10.30 -27.85 -13.99
CA ASP A 199 10.53 -29.11 -13.29
C ASP A 199 9.45 -29.37 -12.23
N LEU A 200 9.03 -28.33 -11.48
CA LEU A 200 8.05 -28.45 -10.41
C LEU A 200 6.61 -28.64 -10.90
N LYS A 201 6.23 -28.05 -12.04
CA LYS A 201 4.86 -28.17 -12.58
C LYS A 201 4.44 -29.61 -12.89
N ARG A 202 5.38 -30.57 -12.96
CA ARG A 202 5.06 -32.00 -13.13
C ARG A 202 4.20 -32.57 -12.00
N PHE A 203 4.21 -31.92 -10.83
CA PHE A 203 3.40 -32.29 -9.67
C PHE A 203 2.03 -31.61 -9.65
N CYS A 204 1.76 -30.71 -10.60
CA CYS A 204 0.52 -29.94 -10.67
C CYS A 204 -0.52 -30.60 -11.60
N GLY A 205 -1.77 -30.14 -11.52
CA GLY A 205 -2.82 -30.42 -12.49
C GLY A 205 -2.58 -29.77 -13.84
N ASP A 206 -3.37 -30.13 -14.85
CA ASP A 206 -3.14 -29.69 -16.23
C ASP A 206 -3.36 -28.18 -16.43
N GLU A 207 -4.34 -27.58 -15.74
CA GLU A 207 -4.56 -26.14 -15.75
C GLU A 207 -3.35 -25.37 -15.22
N ALA A 208 -2.81 -25.80 -14.08
CA ALA A 208 -1.62 -25.21 -13.48
C ALA A 208 -0.38 -25.37 -14.38
N LYS A 209 -0.22 -26.51 -15.06
CA LYS A 209 0.85 -26.69 -16.05
C LYS A 209 0.75 -25.66 -17.17
N GLN A 210 -0.45 -25.45 -17.72
CA GLN A 210 -0.68 -24.45 -18.77
C GLN A 210 -0.36 -23.03 -18.27
N PHE A 211 -0.77 -22.69 -17.04
CA PHE A 211 -0.44 -21.41 -16.43
C PHE A 211 1.07 -21.17 -16.38
N PHE A 212 1.85 -22.13 -15.88
CA PHE A 212 3.30 -22.00 -15.77
C PHE A 212 4.03 -21.99 -17.13
N ASP A 213 3.43 -22.60 -18.16
CA ASP A 213 3.94 -22.57 -19.53
C ASP A 213 3.80 -21.21 -20.20
N ASN A 214 2.76 -20.47 -19.84
CA ASN A 214 2.46 -19.17 -20.41
C ASN A 214 3.13 -17.99 -19.68
N LEU A 215 3.94 -18.25 -18.64
CA LEU A 215 4.65 -17.18 -17.93
C LEU A 215 5.71 -16.50 -18.82
N PRO A 216 5.78 -15.15 -18.83
CA PRO A 216 6.79 -14.43 -19.60
C PRO A 216 8.19 -14.70 -19.03
N LYS A 217 9.16 -14.86 -19.93
CA LYS A 217 10.56 -15.16 -19.60
C LYS A 217 11.51 -14.15 -20.24
N ASN A 218 12.55 -13.78 -19.50
CA ASN A 218 13.73 -13.06 -20.01
C ASN A 218 14.78 -14.03 -20.52
#